data_AF-A0A5Q4G4C7-F1
#
_entry.id   AF-A0A5Q4G4C7-F1
#
_cell.length_a   1.000
_cell.length_b   1.000
_cell.length_c   1.000
_cell.angle_alpha   90.00
_cell.angle_beta   90.00
_cell.angle_gamma   90.00
#
_symmetry.space_group_name_H-M   'P 1'
#
loop_
_entity.id
_entity.type
_entity.pdbx_description
1 polymer ?
#
loop_
_entity_poly.entity_id
_entity_poly.type
_entity_poly.pdbx_seq_one_letter_code
_entity_poly.pdbx_strand_id
1 'polypeptide(L)'
;MSSRCAPTQGQIAALSPLRQLAFLALLREAERGGAQVLMATHAPILMAYPGAMILSFEDGSVARARFDDLEHVRLTRAVPADPAAFTHRL
;
A
#
# COMPACT_ATOMS: atom_id res chain seq x y z
N MET A 1 1.61 -8.23 -34.67
CA MET A 1 0.70 -7.33 -33.93
C MET A 1 0.94 -7.54 -32.45
N SER A 2 1.95 -6.88 -31.87
CA SER A 2 2.24 -6.92 -30.43
C SER A 2 1.81 -5.60 -29.82
N SER A 3 0.60 -5.53 -29.28
CA SER A 3 0.20 -4.44 -28.40
C SER A 3 1.01 -4.55 -27.11
N ARG A 4 2.04 -3.70 -26.99
CA ARG A 4 2.69 -3.44 -25.72
C ARG A 4 1.70 -2.67 -24.88
N CYS A 5 1.11 -3.33 -23.89
CA CYS A 5 0.40 -2.66 -22.81
C CYS A 5 1.46 -1.85 -22.06
N ALA A 6 1.49 -0.54 -22.25
CA ALA A 6 2.34 0.33 -21.45
C ALA A 6 1.87 0.23 -19.99
N PRO A 7 2.76 0.05 -19.01
CA PRO A 7 2.36 0.17 -17.62
C PRO A 7 2.00 1.63 -17.39
N THR A 8 0.71 1.96 -17.50
CA THR A 8 0.16 3.03 -16.68
C THR A 8 0.38 2.57 -15.25
N GLN A 9 1.49 2.98 -14.65
CA GLN A 9 1.60 3.13 -13.21
C GLN A 9 0.45 4.04 -12.82
N GLY A 10 -0.70 3.42 -12.56
CA GLY A 10 -1.82 4.06 -11.90
C GLY A 10 -1.32 4.37 -10.51
N GLN A 11 -0.61 5.49 -10.36
CA GLN A 11 -0.62 6.21 -9.12
C GLN A 11 -2.10 6.38 -8.80
N ILE A 12 -2.59 5.65 -7.81
CA ILE A 12 -3.86 5.98 -7.16
C ILE A 12 -3.63 7.41 -6.66
N ALA A 13 -4.07 8.36 -7.48
CA ALA A 13 -3.77 9.76 -7.32
C ALA A 13 -4.33 10.22 -5.97
N ALA A 14 -3.43 10.71 -5.11
CA ALA A 14 -3.70 11.69 -4.07
C ALA A 14 -4.93 11.45 -3.16
N LEU A 15 -5.10 10.25 -2.60
CA LEU A 15 -5.77 10.19 -1.30
C LEU A 15 -4.80 10.79 -0.29
N SER A 16 -5.11 11.99 0.22
CA SER A 16 -4.41 12.51 1.40
C SER A 16 -4.50 11.47 2.53
N PRO A 17 -3.56 11.45 3.49
CA PRO A 17 -3.61 10.52 4.61
C PRO A 17 -4.99 10.45 5.29
N LEU A 18 -5.66 11.60 5.43
CA LEU A 18 -7.03 11.70 5.94
C LEU A 18 -8.07 10.95 5.09
N ARG A 19 -7.99 11.08 3.76
CA ARG A 19 -8.90 10.36 2.86
C ARG A 19 -8.64 8.85 2.89
N GLN A 20 -7.40 8.42 3.09
CA GLN A 20 -7.06 7.00 3.27
C GLN A 20 -7.67 6.45 4.56
N LEU A 21 -7.61 7.21 5.67
CA LEU A 21 -8.27 6.84 6.93
C LEU A 21 -9.80 6.77 6.78
N ALA A 22 -10.41 7.74 6.11
CA ALA A 22 -11.84 7.72 5.81
C ALA A 22 -12.23 6.49 4.96
N PHE A 23 -11.37 6.11 4.00
CA PHE A 23 -11.59 4.91 3.20
C PHE A 23 -11.50 3.63 4.04
N LEU A 24 -10.58 3.53 5.01
CA LEU A 24 -10.54 2.39 5.94
C LEU A 24 -11.84 2.23 6.74
N ALA A 25 -12.46 3.33 7.16
CA ALA A 25 -13.75 3.28 7.84
C ALA A 25 -14.84 2.69 6.92
N LEU A 26 -14.85 3.07 5.64
CA LEU A 26 -15.78 2.49 4.66
C LEU A 26 -15.52 0.99 4.43
N LEU A 27 -14.25 0.58 4.34
CA LEU A 27 -13.87 -0.84 4.23
C LEU A 27 -14.35 -1.64 5.44
N ARG A 28 -14.24 -1.06 6.64
CA ARG A 28 -14.71 -1.69 7.87
C ARG A 28 -16.21 -1.90 7.90
N GLU A 29 -16.99 -0.91 7.46
CA GLU A 29 -18.44 -1.07 7.38
C GLU A 29 -18.84 -2.10 6.31
N ALA A 30 -18.15 -2.13 5.16
CA ALA A 30 -18.37 -3.15 4.14
C ALA A 30 -18.07 -4.56 4.66
N GLU A 31 -16.93 -4.76 5.35
CA GLU A 31 -16.57 -6.04 5.98
C GLU A 31 -17.64 -6.48 6.99
N ARG A 32 -18.13 -5.57 7.84
CA ARG A 32 -19.20 -5.84 8.81
C ARG A 32 -20.52 -6.23 8.14
N GLY A 33 -20.77 -5.72 6.94
CA GLY A 33 -21.88 -6.12 6.08
C GLY A 33 -21.68 -7.46 5.36
N GLY A 34 -20.55 -8.14 5.57
CA GLY A 34 -20.21 -9.43 4.96
C GLY A 34 -19.51 -9.32 3.61
N ALA A 35 -19.09 -8.12 3.19
CA ALA A 35 -18.36 -7.95 1.94
C ALA A 35 -16.91 -8.45 2.08
N GLN A 36 -16.40 -9.07 1.01
CA GLN A 36 -14.97 -9.36 0.85
C GLN A 36 -14.37 -8.34 -0.10
N VAL A 37 -13.23 -7.75 0.29
CA VAL A 37 -12.55 -6.72 -0.50
C VAL A 37 -11.18 -7.25 -0.93
N LEU A 38 -10.95 -7.23 -2.24
CA LEU A 38 -9.62 -7.39 -2.84
C LEU A 38 -9.19 -6.05 -3.40
N MET A 39 -8.01 -5.57 -3.00
CA MET A 39 -7.45 -4.33 -3.54
C MET A 39 -5.94 -4.44 -3.77
N ALA A 40 -5.45 -3.73 -4.78
CA ALA A 40 -4.03 -3.50 -5.00
C ALA A 40 -3.69 -2.08 -4.55
N THR A 41 -2.70 -1.92 -3.66
CA THR A 41 -2.29 -0.61 -3.16
C THR A 41 -0.84 -0.64 -2.69
N HIS A 42 -0.16 0.50 -2.85
CA HIS A 42 1.15 0.74 -2.25
C HIS A 42 1.06 1.63 -1.00
N ALA A 43 -0.14 2.10 -0.65
CA ALA A 43 -0.35 3.04 0.44
C ALA A 43 -0.25 2.34 1.81
N PRO A 44 0.77 2.63 2.64
CA PRO A 44 0.98 1.92 3.91
C PRO A 44 -0.19 2.04 4.88
N ILE A 45 -0.90 3.16 4.88
CA ILE A 45 -2.08 3.36 5.73
C ILE A 45 -3.16 2.32 5.39
N LEU A 46 -3.37 2.05 4.10
CA LEU A 46 -4.38 1.07 3.67
C LEU A 46 -3.94 -0.37 3.93
N MET A 47 -2.65 -0.65 3.72
CA MET A 47 -2.05 -1.97 4.02
C MET A 47 -2.07 -2.29 5.53
N ALA A 48 -2.22 -1.30 6.39
CA ALA A 48 -2.33 -1.47 7.85
C ALA A 48 -3.72 -1.94 8.32
N TYR A 49 -4.65 -2.26 7.41
CA TYR A 49 -5.99 -2.72 7.78
C TYR A 49 -5.92 -3.98 8.66
N PRO A 50 -6.55 -4.00 9.86
CA PRO A 50 -6.49 -5.13 10.77
C PRO A 50 -7.05 -6.41 10.14
N GLY A 51 -6.29 -7.51 10.23
CA GLY A 51 -6.71 -8.80 9.68
C GLY A 51 -6.56 -8.94 8.16
N ALA A 52 -6.05 -7.92 7.46
CA ALA A 52 -5.79 -8.02 6.03
C ALA A 52 -4.73 -9.10 5.72
N MET A 53 -4.99 -9.88 4.66
CA MET A 53 -3.97 -10.70 4.03
C MET A 53 -3.23 -9.86 2.99
N ILE A 54 -1.93 -9.65 3.20
CA ILE A 54 -1.11 -8.90 2.26
C ILE A 54 -0.38 -9.88 1.35
N LEU A 55 -0.55 -9.68 0.04
CA LEU A 55 0.17 -10.39 -1.00
C LEU A 55 1.12 -9.39 -1.67
N SER A 56 2.41 -9.67 -1.64
CA SER A 56 3.40 -8.92 -2.40
C SER A 56 3.61 -9.55 -3.77
N PHE A 57 3.76 -8.68 -4.77
CA PHE A 57 4.03 -9.01 -6.16
C PHE A 57 5.43 -8.50 -6.48
N GLU A 58 6.43 -9.31 -6.13
CA GLU A 58 7.84 -8.98 -6.26
C GLU A 58 8.55 -10.05 -7.10
N ASP A 59 9.47 -9.62 -7.95
CA ASP A 59 10.32 -10.50 -8.79
C ASP A 59 9.56 -11.55 -9.62
N GLY A 60 8.38 -11.18 -10.10
CA GLY A 60 7.52 -12.07 -10.88
C GLY A 60 6.86 -13.19 -10.06
N SER A 61 6.95 -13.13 -8.73
CA SER A 61 6.33 -14.06 -7.80
C SER A 61 5.23 -13.38 -6.99
N VAL A 62 4.27 -14.18 -6.53
CA VAL A 62 3.24 -13.73 -5.59
C VAL A 62 3.44 -14.46 -4.28
N ALA A 63 3.73 -13.71 -3.22
CA ALA A 63 3.98 -14.28 -1.90
C ALA A 63 3.20 -13.53 -0.83
N ARG A 64 2.81 -14.25 0.24
CA ARG A 64 2.24 -13.60 1.41
C ARG A 64 3.33 -12.83 2.15
N ALA A 65 3.04 -11.58 2.48
CA ALA A 65 3.96 -10.71 3.21
C ALA A 65 3.35 -10.28 4.54
N ARG A 66 4.21 -9.94 5.51
CA ARG A 66 3.81 -9.25 6.73
C ARG A 66 3.88 -7.76 6.49
N PHE A 67 3.00 -7.00 7.13
CA PHE A 67 2.96 -5.55 7.00
C PHE A 67 4.32 -4.89 7.28
N ASP A 68 5.00 -5.28 8.36
CA ASP A 68 6.28 -4.69 8.76
C ASP A 68 7.44 -5.00 7.81
N ASP A 69 7.32 -6.05 6.98
CA ASP A 69 8.38 -6.49 6.06
C ASP A 69 8.32 -5.76 4.71
N LEU A 70 7.20 -5.10 4.40
CA LEU A 70 6.99 -4.41 3.13
C LEU A 70 7.94 -3.22 2.99
N GLU A 71 8.60 -3.11 1.84
CA GLU A 71 9.55 -2.03 1.55
C GLU A 71 8.93 -0.64 1.79
N HIS A 72 7.73 -0.42 1.26
CA HIS A 72 6.99 0.84 1.38
C HIS A 72 6.71 1.21 2.85
N VAL A 73 6.44 0.22 3.70
CA VAL A 73 6.21 0.42 5.14
C VAL A 73 7.50 0.79 5.84
N ARG A 74 8.60 0.08 5.52
CA ARG A 74 9.93 0.37 6.08
C ARG A 74 10.38 1.78 5.72
N LEU A 75 10.25 2.20 4.47
CA LEU A 75 10.61 3.56 4.02
C LEU A 75 9.76 4.64 4.71
N THR A 76 8.44 4.43 4.76
CA THR A 76 7.52 5.41 5.36
C THR A 76 7.76 5.56 6.87
N ARG A 77 8.25 4.53 7.56
CA ARG A 77 8.70 4.63 8.96
C ARG A 77 10.08 5.26 9.12
N ALA A 78 11.01 4.97 8.21
CA ALA A 78 12.40 5.40 8.35
C ALA A 78 12.58 6.91 8.15
N VAL A 79 11.86 7.51 7.19
CA VAL A 79 12.03 8.94 6.87
C VAL A 79 11.68 9.85 8.06
N PRO A 80 10.53 9.72 8.75
CA PRO A 80 10.26 10.54 9.93
C PRO A 80 11.16 10.22 11.13
N ALA A 81 11.69 8.99 11.21
CA ALA A 81 12.53 8.57 12.33
C ALA A 81 13.94 9.18 12.28
N ASP A 82 14.51 9.32 11.09
CA ASP A 82 15.79 10.01 10.87
C ASP A 82 15.80 10.70 9.49
N PRO A 83 15.24 11.92 9.38
CA PRO A 83 15.20 12.62 8.09
C PRO A 83 16.59 12.93 7.52
N ALA A 84 17.58 13.15 8.40
CA ALA A 84 18.93 13.56 8.01
C ALA A 84 19.66 12.43 7.25
N ALA A 85 19.50 11.18 7.67
CA ALA A 85 20.06 10.02 6.96
C ALA A 85 19.64 9.93 5.49
N PHE A 86 18.48 10.49 5.12
CA PHE A 86 17.95 10.47 3.75
C PHE A 86 18.26 11.73 2.95
N THR A 87 18.55 12.87 3.59
CA THR A 87 18.83 14.14 2.91
C THR A 87 20.31 14.43 2.74
N HIS A 88 21.20 13.86 3.56
CA HIS A 88 22.65 14.11 3.47
C HIS A 88 23.31 13.65 2.15
N ARG A 89 22.58 12.94 1.28
CA ARG A 89 23.05 12.45 -0.02
C ARG A 89 22.27 13.03 -1.22
N LEU A 90 21.39 14.00 -0.98
CA LEU A 90 20.66 14.76 -1.99
C LEU A 90 21.32 16.13 -2.15
#